data_AF-A0A9D7CFY7-F1
#
_entry.id   AF-A0A9D7CFY7-F1
#
_cell.length_a   1.000
_cell.length_b   1.000
_cell.length_c   1.000
_cell.angle_alpha   90.00
_cell.angle_beta   90.00
_cell.angle_gamma   90.00
#
_symmetry.space_group_name_H-M   'P 1'
#
loop_
_entity.id
_entity.type
_entity.pdbx_description
1 polymer ?
#
loop_
_entity_poly.entity_id
_entity_poly.type
_entity_poly.pdbx_seq_one_letter_code
_entity_poly.pdbx_strand_id
1 'polypeptide(L)'
;MPSRANLRHRLSILAATLSLVVVAACTPDNPDTPTSPINFATSLSNQHASALPVPEPYTYTSFNGDILPRFAWKGAKIAFLTERPDLDPQVMQRLLTVFDSVYAYYAATVGGTPIPYNLVDGRLSIAEVPSTCGAGCAYLGFTSIELLAPYWTLLYDGVAQRDEFDQVLFFEFGRNFWLQDLDAALAYKAPQDAGSIVTGYAVFMRFAAMEAVGVKGGPFNGLPYSTWLREVVRLSDRYERDHSLTLSNTLFVGRGPTNPIGAGATDLFASFILNLRRSYNPTTFVPRLWQAALSRPAAVTTQDAVDNFVVSASIAANRNLRDYSCSRSGGRFRRRRS
;
A
#
# COMPACT_ATOMS: atom_id res chain seq x y z
N MET A 1 10.76 2.31 32.74
CA MET A 1 11.40 3.52 32.17
C MET A 1 12.91 3.34 32.14
N PRO A 2 13.49 3.20 30.94
CA PRO A 2 14.67 4.00 30.55
C PRO A 2 14.46 4.57 29.13
N SER A 3 14.42 5.90 28.96
CA SER A 3 15.55 6.80 28.63
C SER A 3 16.01 6.73 27.16
N ARG A 4 15.65 7.79 26.42
CA ARG A 4 16.19 8.18 25.11
C ARG A 4 17.59 8.76 25.30
N ALA A 5 18.60 8.27 24.59
CA ALA A 5 19.66 9.07 23.98
C ALA A 5 20.71 8.19 23.26
N ASN A 6 21.24 8.75 22.18
CA ASN A 6 22.53 8.45 21.54
C ASN A 6 22.62 7.24 20.58
N LEU A 7 22.59 7.52 19.27
CA LEU A 7 23.82 7.39 18.47
C LEU A 7 23.70 8.19 17.16
N ARG A 8 24.42 9.32 17.09
CA ARG A 8 24.84 9.96 15.84
C ARG A 8 26.35 9.87 15.71
N HIS A 9 26.78 9.76 14.46
CA HIS A 9 28.11 9.97 13.88
C HIS A 9 29.16 8.87 13.96
N ARG A 10 29.51 8.36 12.76
CA ARG A 10 30.87 8.45 12.24
C ARG A 10 30.89 8.88 10.77
N LEU A 11 31.94 9.63 10.45
CA LEU A 11 32.28 10.28 9.20
C LEU A 11 33.48 9.54 8.56
N SER A 12 33.61 9.66 7.23
CA SER A 12 34.87 9.79 6.45
C SER A 12 35.30 8.68 5.46
N ILE A 13 35.08 8.99 4.17
CA ILE A 13 36.06 9.13 3.05
C ILE A 13 36.91 7.91 2.62
N LEU A 14 36.71 7.43 1.39
CA LEU A 14 37.73 7.50 0.30
C LEU A 14 37.10 7.33 -1.10
N ALA A 15 37.66 8.07 -2.06
CA ALA A 15 37.26 8.14 -3.45
C ALA A 15 37.79 6.98 -4.30
N ALA A 16 37.03 6.58 -5.32
CA ALA A 16 37.55 5.92 -6.51
C ALA A 16 36.72 6.35 -7.73
N THR A 17 37.40 7.05 -8.65
CA THR A 17 36.98 7.36 -10.01
C THR A 17 36.80 6.09 -10.84
N LEU A 18 35.65 5.95 -11.51
CA LEU A 18 35.54 5.11 -12.70
C LEU A 18 34.62 5.79 -13.72
N SER A 19 35.24 6.35 -14.76
CA SER A 19 34.57 6.69 -16.00
C SER A 19 34.24 5.41 -16.74
N LEU A 20 32.96 5.16 -17.06
CA LEU A 20 32.60 4.27 -18.14
C LEU A 20 31.47 4.87 -18.97
N VAL A 21 31.82 5.15 -20.22
CA VAL A 21 30.91 5.47 -21.31
C VAL A 21 30.04 4.25 -21.60
N VAL A 22 28.73 4.41 -21.61
CA VAL A 22 27.82 3.47 -22.29
C VAL A 22 27.02 4.26 -23.31
N VAL A 23 27.50 4.21 -24.55
CA VAL A 23 26.72 4.53 -25.76
C VAL A 23 25.95 3.25 -26.13
N ALA A 24 24.72 3.49 -26.59
CA ALA A 24 23.68 2.52 -26.91
C ALA A 24 24.12 1.34 -27.80
N ALA A 25 23.55 0.16 -27.51
CA ALA A 25 23.18 -0.81 -28.52
C ALA A 25 21.73 -1.25 -28.24
N CYS A 26 20.83 -0.92 -29.16
CA CYS A 26 19.49 -1.47 -29.25
C CYS A 26 19.58 -2.88 -29.82
N THR A 27 19.18 -3.90 -29.06
CA THR A 27 18.74 -5.19 -29.59
C THR A 27 17.40 -5.54 -28.93
N PRO A 28 16.38 -5.96 -29.69
CA PRO A 28 15.12 -6.39 -29.12
C PRO A 28 15.26 -7.82 -28.62
N ASP A 29 15.34 -8.00 -27.30
CA ASP A 29 15.14 -9.31 -26.69
C ASP A 29 13.65 -9.62 -26.61
N ASN A 30 13.30 -10.78 -27.16
CA ASN A 30 11.97 -11.34 -27.30
C ASN A 30 11.46 -11.87 -25.95
N PRO A 31 10.35 -11.35 -25.35
CA PRO A 31 9.86 -11.83 -24.07
C PRO A 31 8.60 -12.68 -24.23
N ASP A 32 8.69 -13.81 -24.95
CA ASP A 32 7.63 -14.82 -24.95
C ASP A 32 7.99 -15.95 -23.99
N THR A 33 7.72 -15.72 -22.71
CA THR A 33 7.34 -16.81 -21.80
C THR A 33 6.28 -16.27 -20.85
N PRO A 34 5.02 -16.68 -20.99
CA PRO A 34 3.98 -16.31 -20.03
C PRO A 34 4.30 -16.99 -18.70
N THR A 35 4.71 -16.22 -17.69
CA THR A 35 4.56 -16.68 -16.32
C THR A 35 3.06 -16.70 -16.02
N SER A 36 2.54 -17.86 -15.64
CA SER A 36 1.14 -18.03 -15.26
C SER A 36 0.75 -16.95 -14.23
N PRO A 37 -0.40 -16.27 -14.40
CA PRO A 37 -0.86 -15.30 -13.41
C PRO A 37 -0.99 -15.98 -12.04
N ILE A 38 -0.48 -15.35 -10.99
CA ILE A 38 -0.72 -15.80 -9.61
C ILE A 38 -2.21 -15.59 -9.36
N ASN A 39 -2.95 -16.68 -9.45
CA ASN A 39 -4.40 -16.67 -9.48
C ASN A 39 -4.92 -16.81 -8.03
N PHE A 40 -4.79 -15.73 -7.25
CA PHE A 40 -5.12 -15.69 -5.81
C PHE A 40 -6.60 -16.05 -5.54
N ALA A 41 -7.52 -15.71 -6.46
CA ALA A 41 -8.95 -16.04 -6.33
C ALA A 41 -9.23 -17.55 -6.34
N THR A 42 -8.51 -18.34 -7.14
CA THR A 42 -8.67 -19.80 -7.22
C THR A 42 -8.21 -20.53 -5.95
N SER A 43 -7.42 -19.88 -5.08
CA SER A 43 -6.98 -20.45 -3.81
C SER A 43 -8.07 -20.42 -2.72
N LEU A 44 -9.15 -19.67 -2.90
CA LEU A 44 -10.25 -19.59 -1.92
C LEU A 44 -11.22 -20.78 -2.01
N SER A 45 -11.24 -21.52 -3.12
CA SER A 45 -12.21 -22.60 -3.37
C SER A 45 -11.69 -24.01 -3.05
N ASN A 46 -10.41 -24.19 -2.69
CA ASN A 46 -9.80 -25.50 -2.43
C ASN A 46 -9.26 -25.68 -1.01
N GLN A 47 -9.71 -24.88 -0.04
CA GLN A 47 -9.35 -25.15 1.35
C GLN A 47 -10.18 -26.34 1.86
N HIS A 48 -9.49 -27.46 2.09
CA HIS A 48 -9.98 -28.57 2.92
C HIS A 48 -10.65 -28.01 4.17
N ALA A 49 -11.74 -28.64 4.63
CA ALA A 49 -12.49 -28.20 5.81
C ALA A 49 -11.59 -28.18 7.07
N SER A 50 -10.91 -27.05 7.28
CA SER A 50 -10.23 -26.76 8.53
C SER A 50 -11.29 -26.57 9.62
N ALA A 51 -10.96 -27.00 10.84
CA ALA A 51 -11.80 -26.69 11.99
C ALA A 51 -11.98 -25.17 12.10
N LEU A 52 -13.19 -24.72 12.46
CA LEU A 52 -13.47 -23.30 12.65
C LEU A 52 -12.54 -22.73 13.72
N PRO A 53 -12.13 -21.45 13.59
CA PRO A 53 -11.21 -20.84 14.52
C PRO A 53 -11.87 -20.68 15.88
N VAL A 54 -11.11 -20.94 16.94
CA VAL A 54 -11.53 -20.73 18.33
C VAL A 54 -10.66 -19.62 18.92
N PRO A 55 -11.25 -18.59 19.56
CA PRO A 55 -10.48 -17.52 20.17
C PRO A 55 -9.75 -18.01 21.42
N GLU A 56 -8.53 -17.52 21.61
CA GLU A 56 -7.75 -17.75 22.83
C GLU A 56 -7.54 -16.45 23.60
N PRO A 57 -7.66 -16.42 24.93
CA PRO A 57 -7.31 -15.23 25.72
C PRO A 57 -5.87 -14.78 25.46
N TYR A 58 -5.67 -13.48 25.25
CA TYR A 58 -4.38 -12.88 24.93
C TYR A 58 -4.25 -11.52 25.61
N THR A 59 -3.06 -11.21 26.14
CA THR A 59 -2.75 -9.88 26.70
C THR A 59 -2.02 -9.06 25.65
N TYR A 60 -2.67 -8.01 25.13
CA TYR A 60 -2.12 -7.13 24.12
C TYR A 60 -1.64 -5.82 24.72
N THR A 61 -0.50 -5.31 24.25
CA THR A 61 -0.03 -3.95 24.57
C THR A 61 -0.29 -3.04 23.38
N SER A 62 -1.15 -2.03 23.55
CA SER A 62 -1.50 -1.07 22.50
C SER A 62 -0.29 -0.21 22.11
N PHE A 63 -0.38 0.48 20.97
CA PHE A 63 0.61 1.46 20.53
C PHE A 63 0.75 2.62 21.53
N ASN A 64 -0.29 2.90 22.31
CA ASN A 64 -0.26 3.89 23.38
C ASN A 64 0.28 3.32 24.71
N GLY A 65 0.57 2.02 24.78
CA GLY A 65 1.09 1.34 25.96
C GLY A 65 0.04 0.76 26.91
N ASP A 66 -1.25 0.80 26.54
CA ASP A 66 -2.32 0.20 27.33
C ASP A 66 -2.22 -1.32 27.29
N ILE A 67 -2.42 -1.97 28.44
CA ILE A 67 -2.47 -3.43 28.52
C ILE A 67 -3.94 -3.84 28.44
N LEU A 68 -4.30 -4.54 27.37
CA LEU A 68 -5.67 -4.85 27.01
C LEU A 68 -5.89 -6.38 26.99
N PRO A 69 -6.87 -6.92 27.74
CA PRO A 69 -7.31 -8.29 27.54
C PRO A 69 -8.03 -8.40 26.19
N ARG A 70 -7.61 -9.37 25.37
CA ARG A 70 -8.13 -9.62 24.03
C ARG A 70 -8.34 -11.11 23.79
N PHE A 71 -9.01 -11.40 22.69
CA PHE A 71 -9.24 -12.76 22.21
C PHE A 71 -8.60 -12.92 20.84
N ALA A 72 -7.61 -13.81 20.76
CA ALA A 72 -6.82 -14.05 19.57
C ALA A 72 -7.47 -15.09 18.66
N TRP A 73 -7.87 -14.66 17.47
CA TRP A 73 -8.30 -15.51 16.36
C TRP A 73 -7.13 -15.64 15.40
N LYS A 74 -6.63 -16.86 15.19
CA LYS A 74 -5.37 -17.09 14.47
C LYS A 74 -5.60 -17.66 13.08
N GLY A 75 -5.09 -16.95 12.08
CA GLY A 75 -4.98 -17.42 10.70
C GLY A 75 -3.60 -18.04 10.43
N ALA A 76 -3.21 -18.09 9.16
CA ALA A 76 -1.91 -18.57 8.73
C ALA A 76 -0.81 -17.50 8.86
N LYS A 77 -1.12 -16.23 8.54
CA LYS A 77 -0.18 -15.09 8.55
C LYS A 77 -0.62 -13.96 9.45
N ILE A 78 -1.91 -13.88 9.77
CA ILE A 78 -2.47 -12.82 10.60
C ILE A 78 -3.17 -13.37 11.85
N ALA A 79 -3.36 -12.51 12.85
CA ALA A 79 -4.21 -12.78 14.00
C ALA A 79 -5.07 -11.56 14.34
N PHE A 80 -6.38 -11.75 14.47
CA PHE A 80 -7.28 -10.73 15.00
C PHE A 80 -7.29 -10.81 16.53
N LEU A 81 -7.14 -9.68 17.20
CA LEU A 81 -7.26 -9.53 18.65
C LEU A 81 -8.53 -8.73 18.95
N THR A 82 -9.62 -9.42 19.25
CA THR A 82 -10.95 -8.81 19.44
C THR A 82 -11.23 -8.56 20.92
N GLU A 83 -12.12 -7.61 21.21
CA GLU A 83 -12.55 -7.34 22.59
C GLU A 83 -13.39 -8.49 23.15
N ARG A 84 -14.21 -9.13 22.31
CA ARG A 84 -15.13 -10.20 22.72
C ARG A 84 -14.80 -11.55 22.06
N PRO A 85 -15.07 -12.69 22.75
CA PRO A 85 -14.85 -14.02 22.21
C PRO A 85 -16.06 -14.61 21.49
N ASP A 86 -17.26 -14.03 21.65
CA ASP A 86 -18.55 -14.58 21.23
C ASP A 86 -18.92 -14.25 19.77
N LEU A 87 -17.92 -13.98 18.93
CA LEU A 87 -18.12 -13.71 17.51
C LEU A 87 -18.41 -15.01 16.75
N ASP A 88 -19.22 -14.93 15.69
CA ASP A 88 -19.47 -16.06 14.80
C ASP A 88 -18.15 -16.60 14.20
N PRO A 89 -17.77 -17.86 14.49
CA PRO A 89 -16.54 -18.45 13.99
C PRO A 89 -16.46 -18.54 12.45
N GLN A 90 -17.60 -18.59 11.75
CA GLN A 90 -17.62 -18.60 10.28
C GLN A 90 -17.24 -17.23 9.72
N VAL A 91 -17.74 -16.15 10.32
CA VAL A 91 -17.36 -14.78 9.94
C VAL A 91 -15.89 -14.54 10.25
N MET A 92 -15.41 -15.01 11.41
CA MET A 92 -13.99 -14.91 11.76
C MET A 92 -13.09 -15.74 10.83
N GLN A 93 -13.50 -16.94 10.44
CA GLN A 93 -12.80 -17.73 9.43
C GLN A 93 -12.72 -16.98 8.10
N ARG A 94 -13.83 -16.37 7.67
CA ARG A 94 -13.87 -15.56 6.44
C ARG A 94 -12.90 -14.39 6.49
N LEU A 95 -12.88 -13.63 7.59
CA LEU A 95 -11.95 -12.54 7.81
C LEU A 95 -10.49 -13.02 7.78
N LEU A 96 -10.17 -14.08 8.53
CA LEU A 96 -8.82 -14.65 8.56
C LEU A 96 -8.33 -15.08 7.17
N THR A 97 -9.13 -15.86 6.44
CA THR A 97 -8.79 -16.32 5.10
C THR A 97 -8.55 -15.16 4.13
N VAL A 98 -9.39 -14.12 4.17
CA VAL A 98 -9.23 -12.94 3.32
C VAL A 98 -7.96 -12.19 3.68
N PHE A 99 -7.72 -11.87 4.95
CA PHE A 99 -6.56 -11.07 5.33
C PHE A 99 -5.22 -11.82 5.27
N ASP A 100 -5.23 -13.16 5.38
CA ASP A 100 -4.07 -13.99 5.02
C ASP A 100 -3.76 -13.87 3.52
N SER A 101 -4.79 -13.85 2.67
CA SER A 101 -4.64 -13.65 1.22
C SER A 101 -4.17 -12.24 0.89
N VAL A 102 -4.64 -11.23 1.63
CA VAL A 102 -4.16 -9.84 1.52
C VAL A 102 -2.68 -9.78 1.89
N TYR A 103 -2.26 -10.35 3.02
CA TYR A 103 -0.85 -10.44 3.41
C TYR A 103 -0.01 -11.07 2.30
N ALA A 104 -0.46 -12.20 1.74
CA ALA A 104 0.24 -12.90 0.67
C ALA A 104 0.34 -12.05 -0.61
N TYR A 105 -0.74 -11.37 -0.99
CA TYR A 105 -0.75 -10.45 -2.13
C TYR A 105 0.27 -9.33 -1.95
N TYR A 106 0.27 -8.66 -0.79
CA TYR A 106 1.22 -7.59 -0.49
C TYR A 106 2.67 -8.09 -0.51
N ALA A 107 2.96 -9.22 0.13
CA ALA A 107 4.29 -9.80 0.17
C ALA A 107 4.82 -10.17 -1.23
N ALA A 108 3.98 -10.82 -2.04
CA ALA A 108 4.35 -11.18 -3.41
C ALA A 108 4.50 -9.96 -4.33
N THR A 109 3.61 -8.97 -4.18
CA THR A 109 3.59 -7.77 -5.01
C THR A 109 4.78 -6.86 -4.73
N VAL A 110 5.09 -6.63 -3.45
CA VAL A 110 6.22 -5.78 -3.07
C VAL A 110 7.53 -6.52 -3.24
N GLY A 111 7.56 -7.85 -3.03
CA GLY A 111 8.80 -8.65 -3.04
C GLY A 111 9.53 -8.63 -1.70
N GLY A 112 8.83 -8.36 -0.60
CA GLY A 112 9.39 -8.28 0.74
C GLY A 112 8.29 -8.28 1.81
N THR A 113 8.69 -8.33 3.08
CA THR A 113 7.77 -8.31 4.23
C THR A 113 8.14 -7.21 5.22
N PRO A 114 7.16 -6.67 5.97
CA PRO A 114 7.43 -5.75 7.06
C PRO A 114 8.35 -6.33 8.14
N ILE A 115 8.99 -5.43 8.89
CA ILE A 115 9.77 -5.75 10.08
C ILE A 115 8.82 -6.25 11.20
N PRO A 116 9.10 -7.40 11.83
CA PRO A 116 8.35 -7.89 12.98
C PRO A 116 8.20 -6.86 14.11
N TYR A 117 6.96 -6.64 14.52
CA TYR A 117 6.54 -5.77 15.63
C TYR A 117 5.16 -6.22 16.14
N ASN A 118 5.02 -6.38 17.46
CA ASN A 118 3.79 -6.85 18.14
C ASN A 118 3.15 -8.09 17.49
N LEU A 119 3.94 -9.13 17.21
CA LEU A 119 3.43 -10.37 16.62
C LEU A 119 2.65 -11.22 17.64
N VAL A 120 1.68 -11.98 17.15
CA VAL A 120 0.95 -13.02 17.92
C VAL A 120 1.35 -14.37 17.35
N ASP A 121 2.13 -15.16 18.08
CA ASP A 121 2.62 -16.47 17.63
C ASP A 121 3.25 -16.42 16.23
N GLY A 122 4.05 -15.38 15.94
CA GLY A 122 4.68 -15.18 14.63
C GLY A 122 3.78 -14.58 13.54
N ARG A 123 2.57 -14.15 13.86
CA ARG A 123 1.58 -13.57 12.92
C ARG A 123 1.46 -12.07 13.09
N LEU A 124 1.17 -11.36 12.00
CA LEU A 124 0.81 -9.95 12.03
C LEU A 124 -0.46 -9.77 12.86
N SER A 125 -0.41 -8.94 13.91
CA SER A 125 -1.57 -8.66 14.77
C SER A 125 -2.46 -7.58 14.18
N ILE A 126 -3.77 -7.75 14.31
CA ILE A 126 -4.78 -6.73 14.03
C ILE A 126 -5.63 -6.61 15.29
N ALA A 127 -5.44 -5.54 16.05
CA ALA A 127 -6.04 -5.38 17.36
C ALA A 127 -7.17 -4.36 17.37
N GLU A 128 -8.32 -4.76 17.90
CA GLU A 128 -9.38 -3.83 18.29
C GLU A 128 -8.95 -3.07 19.56
N VAL A 129 -8.94 -1.74 19.51
CA VAL A 129 -8.47 -0.89 20.61
C VAL A 129 -9.41 0.29 20.87
N PRO A 130 -9.45 0.83 22.11
CA PRO A 130 -10.29 1.99 22.43
C PRO A 130 -9.77 3.30 21.82
N SER A 131 -8.47 3.40 21.51
CA SER A 131 -7.83 4.60 20.97
C SER A 131 -6.61 4.25 20.11
N THR A 132 -6.43 4.95 18.99
CA THR A 132 -5.28 4.83 18.08
C THR A 132 -5.17 6.08 17.19
N CYS A 133 -4.22 6.11 16.24
CA CYS A 133 -3.92 7.31 15.44
C CYS A 133 -4.96 7.69 14.36
N GLY A 134 -6.13 7.06 14.35
CA GLY A 134 -7.20 7.27 13.36
C GLY A 134 -8.23 6.14 13.39
N ALA A 135 -8.90 5.92 12.26
CA ALA A 135 -9.82 4.78 12.09
C ALA A 135 -9.13 3.44 12.33
N GLY A 136 -7.92 3.32 11.78
CA GLY A 136 -6.93 2.33 12.12
C GLY A 136 -5.55 2.97 12.08
N CYS A 137 -4.55 2.20 12.52
CA CYS A 137 -3.17 2.66 12.58
C CYS A 137 -2.20 1.52 12.33
N ALA A 138 -1.24 1.77 11.45
CA ALA A 138 -0.08 0.93 11.20
C ALA A 138 1.19 1.78 11.16
N TYR A 139 2.27 1.21 11.71
CA TYR A 139 3.61 1.74 11.50
C TYR A 139 4.10 1.39 10.09
N LEU A 140 4.74 2.37 9.44
CA LEU A 140 5.30 2.21 8.10
C LEU A 140 6.42 1.17 8.13
N GLY A 141 6.28 0.10 7.36
CA GLY A 141 7.33 -0.93 7.25
C GLY A 141 7.39 -1.93 8.40
N PHE A 142 6.48 -1.87 9.38
CA PHE A 142 6.42 -2.81 10.51
C PHE A 142 5.13 -3.61 10.49
N THR A 143 5.09 -4.79 11.13
CA THR A 143 3.82 -5.51 11.35
C THR A 143 3.02 -4.84 12.48
N SER A 144 1.77 -5.28 12.63
CA SER A 144 0.77 -4.79 13.58
C SER A 144 -0.08 -3.65 13.02
N ILE A 145 -1.37 -3.79 13.26
CA ILE A 145 -2.43 -2.84 12.94
C ILE A 145 -3.30 -2.70 14.19
N GLU A 146 -3.67 -1.49 14.54
CA GLU A 146 -4.75 -1.20 15.48
C GLU A 146 -5.97 -0.67 14.75
N LEU A 147 -7.16 -1.00 15.23
CA LEU A 147 -8.43 -0.59 14.66
C LEU A 147 -9.36 -0.14 15.79
N LEU A 148 -10.05 0.99 15.62
CA LEU A 148 -11.04 1.41 16.62
C LEU A 148 -12.32 0.56 16.51
N ALA A 149 -12.97 0.36 17.65
CA ALA A 149 -14.21 -0.44 17.76
C ALA A 149 -15.30 -0.08 16.72
N PRO A 150 -15.57 1.20 16.36
CA PRO A 150 -16.55 1.52 15.32
C PRO A 150 -16.19 0.97 13.94
N TYR A 151 -14.90 0.96 13.59
CA TYR A 151 -14.43 0.43 12.30
C TYR A 151 -14.30 -1.09 12.32
N TRP A 152 -13.98 -1.67 13.49
CA TRP A 152 -14.11 -3.11 13.69
C TRP A 152 -15.54 -3.58 13.46
N THR A 153 -16.51 -2.89 14.07
CA THR A 153 -17.94 -3.18 13.90
C THR A 153 -18.36 -3.04 12.43
N LEU A 154 -17.95 -1.95 11.76
CA LEU A 154 -18.23 -1.74 10.34
C LEU A 154 -17.69 -2.88 9.46
N LEU A 155 -16.46 -3.35 9.72
CA LEU A 155 -15.87 -4.48 9.02
C LEU A 155 -16.62 -5.78 9.30
N TYR A 156 -16.80 -6.12 10.58
CA TYR A 156 -17.39 -7.38 11.00
C TYR A 156 -18.83 -7.51 10.51
N ASP A 157 -19.66 -6.50 10.76
CA ASP A 157 -21.07 -6.49 10.34
C ASP A 157 -21.20 -6.42 8.82
N GLY A 158 -20.29 -5.72 8.14
CA GLY A 158 -20.21 -5.70 6.68
C GLY A 158 -20.04 -7.09 6.10
N VAL A 159 -19.08 -7.87 6.64
CA VAL A 159 -18.83 -9.23 6.20
C VAL A 159 -19.98 -10.16 6.59
N ALA A 160 -20.42 -10.10 7.85
CA ALA A 160 -21.48 -10.97 8.37
C ALA A 160 -22.82 -10.82 7.63
N GLN A 161 -23.20 -9.59 7.28
CA GLN A 161 -24.53 -9.30 6.75
C GLN A 161 -24.58 -9.16 5.23
N ARG A 162 -23.47 -8.75 4.60
CA ARG A 162 -23.45 -8.33 3.18
C ARG A 162 -22.27 -8.86 2.38
N ASP A 163 -21.37 -9.64 2.99
CA ASP A 163 -20.03 -10.00 2.47
C ASP A 163 -19.29 -8.77 1.92
N GLU A 164 -19.45 -7.62 2.59
CA GLU A 164 -18.81 -6.35 2.25
C GLU A 164 -17.66 -6.07 3.22
N PHE A 165 -16.51 -5.70 2.67
CA PHE A 165 -15.31 -5.44 3.45
C PHE A 165 -15.08 -3.93 3.60
N ASP A 166 -14.95 -3.50 4.86
CA ASP A 166 -14.41 -2.18 5.16
C ASP A 166 -12.96 -2.07 4.69
N GLN A 167 -12.56 -0.84 4.39
CA GLN A 167 -11.36 -0.54 3.64
C GLN A 167 -10.17 -0.12 4.48
N VAL A 168 -10.36 0.13 5.78
CA VAL A 168 -9.32 0.62 6.67
C VAL A 168 -8.17 -0.38 6.73
N LEU A 169 -8.45 -1.67 6.98
CA LEU A 169 -7.38 -2.66 7.09
C LEU A 169 -6.58 -2.81 5.79
N PHE A 170 -7.23 -2.83 4.63
CA PHE A 170 -6.53 -2.89 3.33
C PHE A 170 -5.58 -1.71 3.13
N PHE A 171 -5.94 -0.52 3.62
CA PHE A 171 -5.09 0.65 3.63
C PHE A 171 -3.95 0.54 4.66
N GLU A 172 -4.21 0.07 5.88
CA GLU A 172 -3.18 -0.11 6.92
C GLU A 172 -2.16 -1.20 6.56
N PHE A 173 -2.58 -2.27 5.85
CA PHE A 173 -1.65 -3.21 5.21
C PHE A 173 -0.71 -2.49 4.22
N GLY A 174 -1.24 -1.53 3.46
CA GLY A 174 -0.43 -0.65 2.62
C GLY A 174 0.63 0.11 3.40
N ARG A 175 0.35 0.51 4.63
CA ARG A 175 1.34 1.15 5.49
C ARG A 175 2.38 0.17 6.02
N ASN A 176 1.96 -1.00 6.52
CA ASN A 176 2.90 -2.05 6.95
C ASN A 176 3.86 -2.44 5.81
N PHE A 177 3.38 -2.53 4.57
CA PHE A 177 4.18 -2.90 3.40
C PHE A 177 4.85 -1.72 2.68
N TRP A 178 4.86 -0.53 3.27
CA TRP A 178 5.76 0.55 2.87
C TRP A 178 7.14 0.33 3.49
N LEU A 179 7.94 -0.51 2.83
CA LEU A 179 9.23 -0.96 3.35
C LEU A 179 10.27 0.18 3.41
N GLN A 180 11.28 0.03 4.26
CA GLN A 180 12.32 1.04 4.46
C GLN A 180 13.02 1.44 3.14
N ASP A 181 13.27 0.49 2.25
CA ASP A 181 13.91 0.78 0.96
C ASP A 181 12.98 1.52 -0.01
N LEU A 182 11.66 1.24 0.04
CA LEU A 182 10.67 2.05 -0.70
C LEU A 182 10.62 3.47 -0.16
N ASP A 183 10.63 3.64 1.15
CA ASP A 183 10.65 4.95 1.80
C ASP A 183 11.90 5.75 1.38
N ALA A 184 13.07 5.12 1.47
CA ALA A 184 14.33 5.72 1.08
C ALA A 184 14.30 6.15 -0.40
N ALA A 185 13.79 5.29 -1.29
CA ALA A 185 13.78 5.53 -2.73
C ALA A 185 12.71 6.51 -3.21
N LEU A 186 11.51 6.50 -2.62
CA LEU A 186 10.32 7.13 -3.18
C LEU A 186 9.68 8.20 -2.31
N ALA A 187 9.97 8.26 -1.00
CA ALA A 187 9.38 9.30 -0.15
C ALA A 187 9.92 10.68 -0.55
N TYR A 188 9.01 11.65 -0.64
CA TYR A 188 9.36 13.05 -0.90
C TYR A 188 10.16 13.63 0.26
N LYS A 189 10.97 14.65 -0.03
CA LYS A 189 11.88 15.25 0.95
C LYS A 189 11.36 16.62 1.36
N ALA A 190 11.65 17.02 2.59
CA ALA A 190 11.31 18.35 3.08
C ALA A 190 11.91 19.44 2.15
N PRO A 191 11.17 20.53 1.86
CA PRO A 191 9.86 20.90 2.42
C PRO A 191 8.65 20.33 1.67
N GLN A 192 8.84 19.52 0.63
CA GLN A 192 7.76 19.00 -0.25
C GLN A 192 7.17 17.66 0.26
N ASP A 193 7.53 17.26 1.47
CA ASP A 193 7.07 16.05 2.12
C ASP A 193 5.68 16.26 2.74
N ALA A 194 4.66 16.24 1.87
CA ALA A 194 3.26 16.30 2.28
C ALA A 194 2.66 14.90 2.55
N GLY A 195 3.48 13.83 2.63
CA GLY A 195 3.01 12.44 2.76
C GLY A 195 2.30 11.86 1.53
N SER A 196 2.21 12.63 0.43
CA SER A 196 1.45 12.28 -0.77
C SER A 196 1.78 10.92 -1.36
N ILE A 197 3.07 10.56 -1.42
CA ILE A 197 3.55 9.31 -2.02
C ILE A 197 3.33 8.12 -1.10
N VAL A 198 3.75 8.24 0.17
CA VAL A 198 3.65 7.19 1.17
C VAL A 198 2.19 6.80 1.38
N THR A 199 1.32 7.79 1.61
CA THR A 199 -0.11 7.53 1.79
C THR A 199 -0.79 7.16 0.48
N GLY A 200 -0.39 7.75 -0.65
CA GLY A 200 -0.94 7.40 -1.96
C GLY A 200 -0.61 5.96 -2.39
N TYR A 201 0.54 5.42 -1.98
CA TYR A 201 0.86 3.99 -2.11
C TYR A 201 -0.17 3.12 -1.37
N ALA A 202 -0.44 3.42 -0.10
CA ALA A 202 -1.43 2.69 0.68
C ALA A 202 -2.86 2.80 0.08
N VAL A 203 -3.23 3.97 -0.41
CA VAL A 203 -4.50 4.19 -1.14
C VAL A 203 -4.58 3.30 -2.38
N PHE A 204 -3.54 3.27 -3.22
CA PHE A 204 -3.48 2.43 -4.41
C PHE A 204 -3.53 0.94 -4.06
N MET A 205 -2.66 0.50 -3.15
CA MET A 205 -2.51 -0.90 -2.81
C MET A 205 -3.76 -1.48 -2.17
N ARG A 206 -4.52 -0.68 -1.40
CA ARG A 206 -5.85 -1.07 -0.93
C ARG A 206 -6.76 -1.53 -2.07
N PHE A 207 -6.91 -0.72 -3.12
CA PHE A 207 -7.76 -1.08 -4.25
C PHE A 207 -7.26 -2.33 -4.96
N ALA A 208 -5.94 -2.37 -5.20
CA ALA A 208 -5.32 -3.49 -5.91
C ALA A 208 -5.42 -4.80 -5.11
N ALA A 209 -5.25 -4.76 -3.79
CA ALA A 209 -5.38 -5.91 -2.91
C ALA A 209 -6.82 -6.42 -2.85
N MET A 210 -7.81 -5.53 -2.65
CA MET A 210 -9.23 -5.92 -2.64
C MET A 210 -9.66 -6.59 -3.94
N GLU A 211 -9.23 -6.04 -5.09
CA GLU A 211 -9.49 -6.64 -6.40
C GLU A 211 -8.80 -8.00 -6.54
N ALA A 212 -7.53 -8.12 -6.13
CA ALA A 212 -6.75 -9.34 -6.24
C ALA A 212 -7.30 -10.50 -5.41
N VAL A 213 -7.84 -10.22 -4.21
CA VAL A 213 -8.46 -11.23 -3.36
C VAL A 213 -9.95 -11.44 -3.66
N GLY A 214 -10.53 -10.66 -4.59
CA GLY A 214 -11.90 -10.85 -5.07
C GLY A 214 -12.98 -10.51 -4.04
N VAL A 215 -12.75 -9.55 -3.15
CA VAL A 215 -13.75 -9.14 -2.14
C VAL A 215 -14.59 -7.96 -2.61
N LYS A 216 -15.83 -7.91 -2.14
CA LYS A 216 -16.72 -6.78 -2.36
C LYS A 216 -16.40 -5.68 -1.36
N GLY A 217 -16.06 -4.49 -1.85
CA GLY A 217 -15.83 -3.34 -0.98
C GLY A 217 -17.11 -2.73 -0.43
N GLY A 218 -17.12 -2.42 0.86
CA GLY A 218 -18.16 -1.64 1.52
C GLY A 218 -18.10 -0.15 1.18
N PRO A 219 -19.15 0.63 1.53
CA PRO A 219 -19.18 2.07 1.29
C PRO A 219 -18.06 2.80 2.04
N PHE A 220 -17.55 3.88 1.45
CA PHE A 220 -16.54 4.76 2.04
C PHE A 220 -17.15 6.12 2.33
N ASN A 221 -17.23 6.52 3.60
CA ASN A 221 -17.88 7.78 4.03
C ASN A 221 -19.29 7.97 3.43
N GLY A 222 -20.08 6.90 3.41
CA GLY A 222 -21.44 6.89 2.85
C GLY A 222 -21.50 6.81 1.32
N LEU A 223 -20.39 6.90 0.61
CA LEU A 223 -20.34 6.70 -0.85
C LEU A 223 -20.22 5.21 -1.19
N PRO A 224 -20.98 4.69 -2.17
CA PRO A 224 -20.77 3.35 -2.68
C PRO A 224 -19.33 3.14 -3.16
N TYR A 225 -18.73 1.98 -2.84
CA TYR A 225 -17.35 1.64 -3.18
C TYR A 225 -16.98 1.96 -4.64
N SER A 226 -17.83 1.51 -5.58
CA SER A 226 -17.61 1.68 -7.02
C SER A 226 -17.64 3.15 -7.46
N THR A 227 -18.45 3.98 -6.80
CA THR A 227 -18.49 5.43 -7.06
C THR A 227 -17.22 6.10 -6.57
N TRP A 228 -16.76 5.77 -5.36
CA TRP A 228 -15.55 6.35 -4.82
C TRP A 228 -14.30 5.91 -5.59
N LEU A 229 -14.13 4.61 -5.87
CA LEU A 229 -13.03 4.11 -6.73
C LEU A 229 -13.01 4.83 -8.09
N ARG A 230 -14.18 5.00 -8.72
CA ARG A 230 -14.29 5.71 -9.99
C ARG A 230 -13.86 7.17 -9.89
N GLU A 231 -14.21 7.88 -8.82
CA GLU A 231 -13.79 9.26 -8.63
C GLU A 231 -12.30 9.38 -8.33
N VAL A 232 -11.71 8.46 -7.56
CA VAL A 232 -10.25 8.41 -7.37
C VAL A 232 -9.53 8.22 -8.71
N VAL A 233 -9.94 7.23 -9.52
CA VAL A 233 -9.38 6.98 -10.85
C VAL A 233 -9.39 8.23 -11.74
N ARG A 234 -10.50 8.99 -11.73
CA ARG A 234 -10.70 10.19 -12.54
C ARG A 234 -9.80 11.36 -12.16
N LEU A 235 -9.12 11.34 -11.01
CA LEU A 235 -8.26 12.44 -10.58
C LEU A 235 -7.12 12.70 -11.56
N SER A 236 -6.48 11.67 -12.10
CA SER A 236 -5.43 11.85 -13.11
C SER A 236 -5.97 12.46 -14.40
N ASP A 237 -7.17 12.07 -14.87
CA ASP A 237 -7.80 12.71 -16.04
C ASP A 237 -8.13 14.20 -15.79
N ARG A 238 -8.50 14.56 -14.55
CA ARG A 238 -8.72 15.96 -14.16
C ARG A 238 -7.40 16.72 -14.15
N TYR A 239 -6.37 16.12 -13.58
CA TYR A 239 -5.01 16.66 -13.54
C TYR A 239 -4.44 16.91 -14.95
N GLU A 240 -4.61 15.97 -15.88
CA GLU A 240 -4.09 16.10 -17.25
C GLU A 240 -4.82 17.19 -18.06
N ARG A 241 -6.15 17.31 -17.86
CA ARG A 241 -6.97 18.30 -18.57
C ARG A 241 -6.77 19.72 -18.07
N ASP A 242 -6.55 19.91 -16.78
CA ASP A 242 -6.32 21.24 -16.22
C ASP A 242 -4.86 21.66 -16.41
N HIS A 243 -4.66 22.56 -17.36
CA HIS A 243 -3.34 23.05 -17.68
C HIS A 243 -2.77 24.09 -16.70
N SER A 244 -3.39 24.33 -15.56
CA SER A 244 -2.77 25.09 -14.47
C SER A 244 -2.09 24.19 -13.43
N LEU A 245 -2.35 22.88 -13.45
CA LEU A 245 -1.86 21.94 -12.46
C LEU A 245 -0.44 21.44 -12.79
N THR A 246 0.35 21.28 -11.73
CA THR A 246 1.74 20.84 -11.73
C THR A 246 2.00 19.98 -10.51
N LEU A 247 3.10 19.23 -10.46
CA LEU A 247 3.51 18.58 -9.21
C LEU A 247 3.66 19.58 -8.05
N SER A 248 4.19 20.78 -8.33
CA SER A 248 4.47 21.81 -7.33
C SER A 248 3.24 22.42 -6.67
N ASN A 249 2.08 22.44 -7.34
CA ASN A 249 0.82 22.92 -6.76
C ASN A 249 -0.18 21.80 -6.43
N THR A 250 0.22 20.54 -6.58
CA THR A 250 -0.57 19.35 -6.21
C THR A 250 0.20 18.44 -5.25
N LEU A 251 0.89 17.43 -5.77
CA LEU A 251 1.55 16.37 -4.99
C LEU A 251 2.56 16.93 -3.98
N PHE A 252 3.32 17.98 -4.31
CA PHE A 252 4.33 18.56 -3.42
C PHE A 252 3.73 19.37 -2.26
N VAL A 253 2.45 19.71 -2.33
CA VAL A 253 1.75 20.54 -1.34
C VAL A 253 0.49 19.86 -0.79
N GLY A 254 0.34 18.55 -0.99
CA GLY A 254 -0.76 17.76 -0.44
C GLY A 254 -2.12 17.99 -1.09
N ARG A 255 -2.19 18.62 -2.27
CA ARG A 255 -3.46 18.96 -2.94
C ARG A 255 -3.74 18.07 -4.16
N GLY A 256 -5.01 17.77 -4.38
CA GLY A 256 -5.52 17.14 -5.61
C GLY A 256 -6.26 18.16 -6.49
N PRO A 257 -6.57 17.82 -7.75
CA PRO A 257 -7.49 18.61 -8.57
C PRO A 257 -8.88 18.66 -7.91
N THR A 258 -9.65 19.73 -8.16
CA THR A 258 -11.04 19.85 -7.69
C THR A 258 -11.87 18.64 -8.13
N ASN A 259 -12.53 18.01 -7.16
CA ASN A 259 -13.27 16.77 -7.36
C ASN A 259 -14.43 16.66 -6.35
N PRO A 260 -15.48 15.86 -6.65
CA PRO A 260 -16.69 15.81 -5.84
C PRO A 260 -16.55 15.05 -4.52
N ILE A 261 -15.44 14.34 -4.30
CA ILE A 261 -15.21 13.52 -3.11
C ILE A 261 -14.20 14.14 -2.13
N GLY A 262 -13.73 15.38 -2.41
CA GLY A 262 -12.74 16.06 -1.59
C GLY A 262 -11.37 15.38 -1.55
N ALA A 263 -11.06 14.52 -2.53
CA ALA A 263 -9.82 13.74 -2.56
C ALA A 263 -8.58 14.62 -2.79
N GLY A 264 -7.47 14.22 -2.16
CA GLY A 264 -6.24 15.01 -2.08
C GLY A 264 -5.12 14.53 -2.99
N ALA A 265 -3.88 14.91 -2.66
CA ALA A 265 -2.69 14.48 -3.39
C ALA A 265 -2.44 12.96 -3.31
N THR A 266 -2.82 12.33 -2.20
CA THR A 266 -2.64 10.89 -1.98
C THR A 266 -3.47 10.07 -2.97
N ASP A 267 -4.75 10.43 -3.12
CA ASP A 267 -5.65 9.85 -4.11
C ASP A 267 -5.23 10.20 -5.54
N LEU A 268 -4.71 11.42 -5.77
CA LEU A 268 -4.16 11.80 -7.08
C LEU A 268 -2.98 10.88 -7.45
N PHE A 269 -2.03 10.66 -6.53
CA PHE A 269 -0.92 9.75 -6.79
C PHE A 269 -1.40 8.32 -7.07
N ALA A 270 -2.32 7.81 -6.24
CA ALA A 270 -2.93 6.51 -6.47
C ALA A 270 -3.61 6.42 -7.86
N SER A 271 -4.27 7.50 -8.30
CA SER A 271 -4.93 7.56 -9.61
C SER A 271 -3.96 7.42 -10.78
N PHE A 272 -2.74 7.96 -10.69
CA PHE A 272 -1.71 7.77 -11.72
C PHE A 272 -1.34 6.28 -11.85
N ILE A 273 -1.14 5.60 -10.71
CA ILE A 273 -0.79 4.18 -10.71
C ILE A 273 -1.97 3.32 -11.18
N LEU A 274 -3.21 3.63 -10.77
CA LEU A 274 -4.41 2.94 -11.26
C LEU A 274 -4.55 3.03 -12.78
N ASN A 275 -4.25 4.19 -13.37
CA ASN A 275 -4.31 4.37 -14.82
C ASN A 275 -3.14 3.71 -15.56
N LEU A 276 -1.93 3.72 -14.99
CA LEU A 276 -0.81 2.93 -15.51
C LEU A 276 -1.13 1.43 -15.47
N ARG A 277 -1.64 0.92 -14.34
CA ARG A 277 -2.08 -0.46 -14.16
C ARG A 277 -3.13 -0.89 -15.19
N ARG A 278 -4.02 0.00 -15.62
CA ARG A 278 -5.00 -0.27 -16.69
C ARG A 278 -4.40 -0.27 -18.10
N SER A 279 -3.28 0.43 -18.28
CA SER A 279 -2.59 0.56 -19.56
C SER A 279 -1.66 -0.61 -19.85
N TYR A 280 -1.27 -1.34 -18.81
CA TYR A 280 -0.33 -2.46 -18.85
C TYR A 280 -0.97 -3.70 -18.23
N ASN A 281 -0.34 -4.87 -18.37
CA ASN A 281 -0.88 -6.07 -17.75
C ASN A 281 -0.82 -5.93 -16.21
N PRO A 282 -1.97 -5.88 -15.50
CA PRO A 282 -2.00 -5.57 -14.07
C PRO A 282 -1.29 -6.63 -13.22
N THR A 283 -1.28 -7.90 -13.64
CA THR A 283 -0.69 -9.00 -12.86
C THR A 283 0.84 -8.97 -12.89
N THR A 284 1.44 -8.35 -13.91
CA THR A 284 2.89 -8.23 -14.03
C THR A 284 3.40 -6.82 -13.77
N PHE A 285 2.64 -5.79 -14.16
CA PHE A 285 3.04 -4.39 -14.01
C PHE A 285 3.20 -3.99 -12.55
N VAL A 286 2.22 -4.29 -11.69
CA VAL A 286 2.23 -3.82 -10.30
C VAL A 286 3.38 -4.45 -9.50
N PRO A 287 3.61 -5.77 -9.56
CA PRO A 287 4.78 -6.36 -8.89
C PRO A 287 6.10 -5.81 -9.44
N ARG A 288 6.23 -5.69 -10.77
CA ARG A 288 7.45 -5.14 -11.38
C ARG A 288 7.71 -3.68 -10.98
N LEU A 289 6.66 -2.87 -10.82
CA LEU A 289 6.79 -1.47 -10.39
C LEU A 289 7.42 -1.39 -9.00
N TRP A 290 6.89 -2.13 -8.04
CA TRP A 290 7.36 -2.04 -6.65
C TRP A 290 8.71 -2.73 -6.45
N GLN A 291 8.94 -3.86 -7.11
CA GLN A 291 10.24 -4.52 -7.09
C GLN A 291 11.34 -3.68 -7.77
N ALA A 292 11.01 -3.00 -8.88
CA ALA A 292 11.94 -2.04 -9.48
C ALA A 292 12.21 -0.85 -8.54
N ALA A 293 11.19 -0.36 -7.83
CA ALA A 293 11.32 0.70 -6.84
C ALA A 293 12.23 0.32 -5.67
N LEU A 294 12.13 -0.92 -5.15
CA LEU A 294 13.01 -1.43 -4.10
C LEU A 294 14.50 -1.43 -4.50
N SER A 295 14.79 -1.60 -5.78
CA SER A 295 16.17 -1.58 -6.29
C SER A 295 16.71 -0.18 -6.59
N ARG A 296 15.93 0.88 -6.36
CA ARG A 296 16.37 2.26 -6.63
C ARG A 296 17.28 2.75 -5.50
N PRO A 297 18.27 3.62 -5.81
CA PRO A 297 19.05 4.27 -4.77
C PRO A 297 18.16 5.16 -3.91
N ALA A 298 18.56 5.35 -2.65
CA ALA A 298 17.90 6.31 -1.77
C ALA A 298 17.88 7.70 -2.42
N ALA A 299 16.69 8.31 -2.49
CA ALA A 299 16.51 9.65 -3.00
C ALA A 299 17.12 10.67 -2.03
N VAL A 300 17.91 11.61 -2.53
CA VAL A 300 18.48 12.72 -1.73
C VAL A 300 17.55 13.93 -1.80
N THR A 301 16.87 14.12 -2.93
CA THR A 301 15.90 15.19 -3.18
C THR A 301 14.53 14.63 -3.57
N THR A 302 13.49 15.47 -3.50
CA THR A 302 12.15 15.12 -4.03
C THR A 302 12.20 14.82 -5.53
N GLN A 303 13.06 15.49 -6.29
CA GLN A 303 13.20 15.20 -7.72
C GLN A 303 13.79 13.79 -7.93
N ASP A 304 14.77 13.37 -7.13
CA ASP A 304 15.30 12.01 -7.20
C ASP A 304 14.21 10.97 -6.93
N ALA A 305 13.33 11.23 -5.95
CA ALA A 305 12.20 10.36 -5.65
C ALA A 305 11.19 10.26 -6.80
N VAL A 306 10.88 11.40 -7.45
CA VAL A 306 10.05 11.45 -8.66
C VAL A 306 10.71 10.67 -9.81
N ASP A 307 12.00 10.88 -10.03
CA ASP A 307 12.74 10.21 -11.09
C ASP A 307 12.83 8.71 -10.83
N ASN A 308 13.08 8.29 -9.58
CA ASN A 308 13.05 6.89 -9.15
C ASN A 308 11.71 6.23 -9.44
N PHE A 309 10.59 6.91 -9.14
CA PHE A 309 9.26 6.40 -9.45
C PHE A 309 9.07 6.22 -10.98
N VAL A 310 9.43 7.23 -11.77
CA VAL A 310 9.27 7.22 -13.24
C VAL A 310 10.13 6.14 -13.89
N VAL A 311 11.37 5.97 -13.42
CA VAL A 311 12.26 4.90 -13.88
C VAL A 311 11.68 3.54 -13.53
N SER A 312 11.20 3.34 -12.30
CA SER A 312 10.59 2.09 -11.86
C SER A 312 9.33 1.75 -12.67
N ALA A 313 8.48 2.75 -12.93
CA ALA A 313 7.31 2.60 -13.81
C ALA A 313 7.70 2.29 -15.25
N SER A 314 8.79 2.88 -15.75
CA SER A 314 9.30 2.62 -17.10
C SER A 314 9.82 1.18 -17.24
N ILE A 315 10.54 0.69 -16.23
CA ILE A 315 10.99 -0.71 -16.15
C ILE A 315 9.77 -1.64 -16.12
N ALA A 316 8.79 -1.36 -15.27
CA ALA A 316 7.58 -2.18 -15.15
C ALA A 316 6.76 -2.24 -16.44
N ALA A 317 6.66 -1.11 -17.15
CA ALA A 317 5.98 -0.99 -18.43
C ALA A 317 6.78 -1.55 -19.63
N ASN A 318 8.06 -1.89 -19.42
CA ASN A 318 9.03 -2.14 -20.51
C ASN A 318 8.99 -1.05 -21.59
N ARG A 319 8.87 0.21 -21.16
CA ARG A 319 8.72 1.39 -22.03
C ARG A 319 9.21 2.63 -21.32
N ASN A 320 9.87 3.53 -22.05
CA ASN A 320 10.24 4.83 -21.50
C ASN A 320 8.99 5.70 -21.22
N LEU A 321 8.72 5.98 -19.95
CA LEU A 321 7.64 6.85 -19.50
C LEU A 321 8.14 8.26 -19.13
N ARG A 322 9.28 8.71 -19.64
CA ARG A 322 9.79 10.07 -19.35
C ARG A 322 8.81 11.19 -19.71
N ASP A 323 7.98 10.98 -20.74
CA ASP A 323 6.93 11.94 -21.12
C ASP A 323 5.82 12.05 -20.05
N TYR A 324 5.74 11.09 -19.11
CA TYR A 324 4.94 11.18 -17.89
C TYR A 324 5.57 12.10 -16.82
N SER A 325 6.75 12.70 -16.97
CA SER A 325 7.34 13.50 -15.87
C SER A 325 8.11 14.78 -16.26
N CYS A 326 8.46 14.99 -17.53
CA CYS A 326 9.40 16.05 -17.88
C CYS A 326 8.77 17.39 -18.32
N SER A 327 8.66 18.33 -17.37
CA SER A 327 9.12 19.71 -17.63
C SER A 327 9.79 20.27 -16.38
N ARG A 328 11.05 20.68 -16.49
CA ARG A 328 11.99 21.09 -15.41
C ARG A 328 11.57 22.32 -14.57
N SER A 329 10.34 22.79 -14.69
CA SER A 329 9.78 23.96 -14.01
C SER A 329 8.34 23.70 -13.55
N GLY A 330 8.15 22.64 -12.77
CA GLY A 330 6.84 22.21 -12.25
C GLY A 330 6.20 21.10 -13.07
N GLY A 331 6.93 20.00 -13.28
CA GLY A 331 6.58 18.89 -14.18
C GLY A 331 5.12 18.43 -14.13
N ARG A 332 4.66 17.89 -15.25
CA ARG A 332 3.33 17.26 -15.37
C ARG A 332 3.44 15.80 -15.72
N PHE A 333 2.57 15.03 -15.11
CA PHE A 333 2.13 13.75 -15.63
C PHE A 333 1.24 13.97 -16.86
N ARG A 334 1.69 13.51 -18.04
CA ARG A 334 0.89 13.48 -19.26
C ARG A 334 1.00 12.13 -19.95
N ARG A 335 -0.15 11.50 -20.18
CA ARG A 335 -0.25 10.36 -21.10
C ARG A 335 -0.06 10.81 -22.54
N ARG A 336 0.90 10.22 -23.24
CA ARG A 336 1.06 10.43 -24.69
C ARG A 336 -0.09 9.70 -25.39
N ARG A 337 -0.95 10.42 -26.12
CA ARG A 337 -1.95 9.79 -26.99
C ARG A 337 -1.18 9.00 -28.06
N SER A 338 -1.38 7.69 -28.08
CA SER A 338 -0.95 6.81 -29.17
C SER A 338 -1.74 7.10 -30.43
#